data_AF-A0A397V3Y6-F1
#
_entry.id   AF-A0A397V3Y6-F1
#
_cell.length_a   1.000
_cell.length_b   1.000
_cell.length_c   1.000
_cell.angle_alpha   90.00
_cell.angle_beta   90.00
_cell.angle_gamma   90.00
#
_symmetry.space_group_name_H-M   'P 1'
#
loop_
_entity.id
_entity.type
_entity.pdbx_description
1 polymer ?
#
loop_
_entity_poly.entity_id
_entity_poly.type
_entity_poly.pdbx_seq_one_letter_code
_entity_poly.pdbx_strand_id
1 'polypeptide(L)'
;MIGIGYCTKQSDKRIDDSNYINNMLMPGQENKENESWGCSYHGDDGYSFYSGSGGPYGESYTTGDIIGCYLNFRNNIVFYTKNGINLGIACHLHSNFKGILYPCVGFRSQGGSIEANFGNKGFKYSGKFIQRNYKKLNNALTLEYQKKVYFIMGGYENMLVKLTDELTKSLKKELNNAFELSYRGKIFFIMGKYDEAFEDLTRLLEIEQDNIIALRYRGEINYVMKRYNESFIDLEELLRIKPND
;
A
#
# COMPACT_ATOMS: atom_id res chain seq x y z
N MET A 1 0.12 -17.82 -15.11
CA MET A 1 -0.10 -16.52 -14.45
C MET A 1 -1.58 -16.18 -14.44
N ILE A 2 -2.11 -15.94 -13.25
CA ILE A 2 -3.49 -15.52 -12.98
C ILE A 2 -3.39 -14.27 -12.11
N GLY A 3 -4.20 -13.25 -12.43
CA GLY A 3 -4.30 -12.01 -11.68
C GLY A 3 -5.76 -11.67 -11.47
N ILE A 4 -6.13 -11.27 -10.26
CA ILE A 4 -7.52 -11.04 -9.90
C ILE A 4 -7.69 -9.71 -9.18
N GLY A 5 -8.85 -9.08 -9.36
CA GLY A 5 -9.13 -7.82 -8.67
C GLY A 5 -10.31 -7.06 -9.25
N TYR A 6 -10.15 -5.75 -9.36
CA TYR A 6 -11.17 -4.83 -9.81
C TYR A 6 -10.63 -3.94 -10.92
N CYS A 7 -11.44 -3.68 -11.96
CA CYS A 7 -11.07 -2.79 -13.04
C CYS A 7 -12.29 -2.02 -13.59
N THR A 8 -12.04 -0.86 -14.19
CA THR A 8 -13.04 -0.17 -15.04
C THR A 8 -13.28 -0.97 -16.32
N LYS A 9 -14.42 -0.75 -16.99
CA LYS A 9 -14.69 -1.38 -18.28
C LYS A 9 -13.54 -1.10 -19.26
N GLN A 10 -12.83 -2.14 -19.67
CA GLN A 10 -11.91 -2.03 -20.80
C GLN A 10 -12.74 -1.89 -22.08
N SER A 11 -12.32 -1.01 -22.99
CA SER A 11 -12.89 -0.94 -24.34
C SER A 11 -12.80 -2.31 -25.01
N ASP A 12 -13.85 -2.77 -25.70
CA ASP A 12 -13.85 -4.05 -26.44
C ASP A 12 -12.68 -4.05 -27.45
N LYS A 13 -11.56 -4.69 -27.11
CA LYS A 13 -10.42 -4.84 -28.03
C LYS A 13 -10.75 -5.97 -28.99
N ARG A 14 -10.89 -5.66 -30.28
CA ARG A 14 -11.21 -6.65 -31.32
C ARG A 14 -10.09 -7.68 -31.47
N ILE A 15 -10.48 -8.90 -31.79
CA ILE A 15 -9.63 -10.12 -31.83
C ILE A 15 -8.64 -10.10 -33.02
N ASP A 16 -8.75 -9.15 -33.94
CA ASP A 16 -8.02 -9.11 -35.21
C ASP A 16 -6.70 -8.31 -35.21
N ASP A 17 -6.36 -7.62 -34.12
CA ASP A 17 -5.06 -6.93 -34.04
C ASP A 17 -3.93 -7.93 -33.76
N SER A 18 -2.97 -8.07 -34.68
CA SER A 18 -1.76 -8.89 -34.49
C SER A 18 -0.88 -8.46 -33.30
N ASN A 19 -1.19 -7.33 -32.65
CA ASN A 19 -0.60 -6.85 -31.39
C ASN A 19 -1.30 -7.38 -30.13
N TYR A 20 -2.37 -8.18 -30.28
CA TYR A 20 -3.22 -8.67 -29.19
C TYR A 20 -2.48 -9.51 -28.15
N ILE A 21 -1.53 -10.35 -28.59
CA ILE A 21 -0.75 -11.22 -27.67
C ILE A 21 0.27 -10.41 -26.85
N ASN A 22 0.84 -9.35 -27.41
CA ASN A 22 1.86 -8.52 -26.75
C ASN A 22 1.25 -7.47 -25.79
N ASN A 23 -0.04 -7.17 -25.92
CA ASN A 23 -0.74 -6.14 -25.15
C ASN A 23 -1.84 -6.70 -24.21
N MET A 24 -1.84 -8.00 -23.90
CA MET A 24 -2.69 -8.59 -22.85
C MET A 24 -2.24 -8.09 -21.47
N LEU A 25 -2.68 -6.89 -21.12
CA LEU A 25 -2.52 -6.36 -19.77
C LEU A 25 -3.38 -7.18 -18.82
N MET A 26 -2.73 -7.71 -17.79
CA MET A 26 -3.45 -8.31 -16.67
C MET A 26 -4.16 -7.18 -15.91
N PRO A 27 -5.24 -7.47 -15.17
CA PRO A 27 -5.91 -6.47 -14.35
C PRO A 27 -4.89 -5.66 -13.55
N GLY A 28 -5.06 -4.34 -13.48
CA GLY A 28 -4.14 -3.45 -12.74
C GLY A 28 -2.85 -3.07 -13.46
N GLN A 29 -2.53 -3.63 -14.63
CA GLN A 29 -1.37 -3.23 -15.45
C GLN A 29 -1.69 -2.09 -16.44
N GLU A 30 -2.92 -1.58 -16.48
CA GLU A 30 -3.34 -0.46 -17.35
C GLU A 30 -2.74 0.88 -16.90
N ASN A 31 -2.23 1.69 -17.84
CA ASN A 31 -1.66 3.02 -17.56
C ASN A 31 -2.72 4.11 -17.33
N LYS A 32 -2.29 5.18 -16.63
CA LYS A 32 -3.09 6.33 -16.18
C LYS A 32 -3.71 7.22 -17.27
N GLU A 33 -3.42 6.98 -18.55
CA GLU A 33 -3.74 7.93 -19.62
C GLU A 33 -5.23 7.95 -20.01
N ASN A 34 -6.03 6.93 -19.66
CA ASN A 34 -7.40 6.77 -20.19
C ASN A 34 -8.48 6.53 -19.13
N GLU A 35 -8.65 7.38 -18.11
CA GLU A 35 -9.73 7.26 -17.08
C GLU A 35 -9.87 5.88 -16.41
N SER A 36 -8.93 4.97 -16.68
CA SER A 36 -9.05 3.55 -16.44
C SER A 36 -8.34 3.24 -15.14
N TRP A 37 -9.06 2.60 -14.24
CA TRP A 37 -8.56 2.25 -12.92
C TRP A 37 -8.55 0.74 -12.79
N GLY A 38 -7.45 0.21 -12.25
CA GLY A 38 -7.31 -1.22 -12.02
C GLY A 38 -6.49 -1.49 -10.77
N CYS A 39 -6.92 -2.48 -10.00
CA CYS A 39 -6.18 -3.00 -8.86
C CYS A 39 -6.28 -4.51 -8.83
N SER A 40 -5.15 -5.18 -8.68
CA SER A 40 -5.06 -6.63 -8.78
C SER A 40 -3.99 -7.22 -7.88
N TYR A 41 -4.11 -8.52 -7.63
CA TYR A 41 -3.12 -9.35 -6.94
C TYR A 41 -2.76 -10.54 -7.84
N HIS A 42 -1.48 -10.70 -8.15
CA HIS A 42 -0.97 -11.64 -9.14
C HIS A 42 -0.35 -12.87 -8.46
N GLY A 43 -0.64 -14.06 -9.00
CA GLY A 43 -0.34 -15.32 -8.33
C GLY A 43 1.07 -15.83 -8.54
N ASP A 44 1.75 -15.42 -9.59
CA ASP A 44 3.11 -15.85 -9.91
C ASP A 44 4.17 -15.24 -8.99
N ASP A 45 4.02 -13.96 -8.64
CA ASP A 45 4.98 -13.20 -7.83
C ASP A 45 4.43 -12.75 -6.48
N GLY A 46 3.11 -12.79 -6.29
CA GLY A 46 2.45 -12.27 -5.09
C GLY A 46 2.33 -10.74 -5.06
N TYR A 47 2.57 -10.07 -6.19
CA TYR A 47 2.57 -8.61 -6.25
C TYR A 47 1.15 -8.09 -6.37
N SER A 48 0.95 -6.87 -5.86
CA SER A 48 -0.21 -6.08 -6.21
C SER A 48 0.14 -5.13 -7.36
N PHE A 49 -0.75 -5.03 -8.34
CA PHE A 49 -0.63 -4.07 -9.44
C PHE A 49 -1.78 -3.08 -9.39
N TYR A 50 -1.44 -1.81 -9.42
CA TYR A 50 -2.31 -0.66 -9.31
C TYR A 50 -2.04 0.33 -10.44
N SER A 51 -2.96 0.40 -11.40
CA SER A 51 -2.95 1.35 -12.52
C SER A 51 -1.56 1.54 -13.17
N GLY A 52 -0.91 0.42 -13.53
CA GLY A 52 0.37 0.38 -14.24
C GLY A 52 1.61 0.26 -13.33
N SER A 53 1.45 0.43 -12.01
CA SER A 53 2.53 0.27 -11.03
C SER A 53 2.35 -1.01 -10.21
N GLY A 54 3.39 -1.82 -10.07
CA GLY A 54 3.37 -3.06 -9.29
C GLY A 54 4.39 -3.08 -8.16
N GLY A 55 4.09 -3.80 -7.07
CA GLY A 55 5.03 -3.99 -5.96
C GLY A 55 4.68 -5.18 -5.04
N PRO A 56 5.63 -5.61 -4.18
CA PRO A 56 5.40 -6.71 -3.24
C PRO A 56 4.19 -6.46 -2.34
N TYR A 57 3.35 -7.49 -2.16
CA TYR A 57 2.11 -7.37 -1.38
C TYR A 57 1.82 -8.60 -0.52
N GLY A 58 1.77 -9.78 -1.14
CA GLY A 58 1.50 -11.03 -0.45
C GLY A 58 2.38 -12.17 -0.97
N GLU A 59 2.12 -13.38 -0.50
CA GLU A 59 2.74 -14.57 -1.08
C GLU A 59 2.23 -14.83 -2.50
N SER A 60 2.95 -15.64 -3.29
CA SER A 60 2.38 -16.23 -4.51
C SER A 60 1.18 -17.14 -4.19
N TYR A 61 0.35 -17.44 -5.18
CA TYR A 61 -0.76 -18.38 -5.03
C TYR A 61 -0.90 -19.29 -6.25
N THR A 62 -1.43 -20.50 -6.01
CA THR A 62 -1.44 -21.58 -7.00
C THR A 62 -2.71 -22.44 -6.89
N THR A 63 -2.73 -23.55 -7.63
CA THR A 63 -3.82 -24.53 -7.64
C THR A 63 -4.26 -24.90 -6.22
N GLY A 64 -5.55 -24.75 -5.94
CA GLY A 64 -6.16 -25.06 -4.65
C GLY A 64 -6.30 -23.88 -3.70
N ASP A 65 -5.59 -22.76 -3.94
CA ASP A 65 -5.75 -21.55 -3.14
C ASP A 65 -7.10 -20.85 -3.43
N ILE A 66 -7.72 -20.33 -2.37
CA ILE A 66 -8.92 -19.50 -2.46
C ILE A 66 -8.52 -18.06 -2.21
N ILE A 67 -8.60 -17.23 -3.24
CA ILE A 67 -8.33 -15.80 -3.11
C ILE A 67 -9.65 -15.01 -3.08
N GLY A 68 -9.77 -14.12 -2.10
CA GLY A 68 -10.90 -13.19 -1.97
C GLY A 68 -10.48 -11.78 -2.33
N CYS A 69 -11.35 -11.04 -3.03
CA CYS A 69 -11.13 -9.65 -3.41
C CYS A 69 -12.16 -8.77 -2.70
N TYR A 70 -11.73 -7.80 -1.90
CA TYR A 70 -12.63 -6.96 -1.11
C TYR A 70 -12.47 -5.50 -1.47
N LEU A 71 -13.58 -4.85 -1.86
CA LEU A 71 -13.65 -3.42 -2.13
C LEU A 71 -14.52 -2.76 -1.06
N ASN A 72 -13.94 -1.79 -0.34
CA ASN A 72 -14.63 -0.98 0.65
C ASN A 72 -14.80 0.45 0.13
N PHE A 73 -15.99 0.77 -0.34
CA PHE A 73 -16.35 2.10 -0.85
C PHE A 73 -16.37 3.20 0.22
N ARG A 74 -16.50 2.85 1.51
CA ARG A 74 -16.51 3.86 2.59
C ARG A 74 -15.12 4.42 2.85
N ASN A 75 -14.12 3.54 2.79
CA ASN A 75 -12.74 3.89 3.08
C ASN A 75 -11.89 4.00 1.79
N ASN A 76 -12.49 3.75 0.63
CA ASN A 76 -11.82 3.72 -0.67
C ASN A 76 -10.60 2.80 -0.68
N ILE A 77 -10.73 1.57 -0.17
CA ILE A 77 -9.63 0.59 -0.14
C ILE A 77 -10.03 -0.70 -0.83
N VAL A 78 -9.03 -1.36 -1.41
CA VAL A 78 -9.08 -2.77 -1.79
C VAL A 78 -8.09 -3.55 -0.95
N PHE A 79 -8.52 -4.73 -0.50
CA PHE A 79 -7.64 -5.73 0.11
C PHE A 79 -7.98 -7.11 -0.43
N TYR A 80 -7.04 -8.03 -0.29
CA TYR A 80 -7.21 -9.43 -0.68
C TYR A 80 -7.11 -10.36 0.51
N THR A 81 -7.63 -11.57 0.34
CA THR A 81 -7.44 -12.65 1.30
C THR A 81 -6.90 -13.87 0.59
N LYS A 82 -5.97 -14.60 1.21
CA LYS A 82 -5.55 -15.95 0.75
C LYS A 82 -6.03 -16.99 1.75
N ASN A 83 -6.79 -17.97 1.27
CA ASN A 83 -7.39 -19.06 2.05
C ASN A 83 -8.20 -18.61 3.27
N GLY A 84 -8.79 -17.41 3.20
CA GLY A 84 -9.58 -16.82 4.29
C GLY A 84 -8.78 -15.90 5.24
N ILE A 85 -7.49 -15.70 5.01
CA ILE A 85 -6.63 -14.80 5.80
C ILE A 85 -6.51 -13.46 5.07
N ASN A 86 -6.81 -12.34 5.74
CA ASN A 86 -6.65 -11.00 5.19
C ASN A 86 -5.16 -10.62 5.08
N LEU A 87 -4.76 -10.13 3.91
CA LEU A 87 -3.36 -9.80 3.56
C LEU A 87 -3.01 -8.30 3.74
N GLY A 88 -3.96 -7.47 4.17
CA GLY A 88 -3.76 -6.03 4.30
C GLY A 88 -4.19 -5.24 3.06
N ILE A 89 -4.04 -3.92 3.11
CA ILE A 89 -4.50 -3.03 2.02
C ILE A 89 -3.56 -3.20 0.82
N ALA A 90 -4.14 -3.46 -0.35
CA ALA A 90 -3.41 -3.58 -1.61
C ALA A 90 -3.35 -2.26 -2.36
N CYS A 91 -4.46 -1.52 -2.39
CA CYS A 91 -4.53 -0.26 -3.10
C CYS A 91 -5.68 0.62 -2.59
N HIS A 92 -5.62 1.88 -3.00
CA HIS A 92 -6.62 2.90 -2.70
C HIS A 92 -7.40 3.27 -3.95
N LEU A 93 -8.72 3.37 -3.82
CA LEU A 93 -9.56 3.98 -4.83
C LEU A 93 -9.44 5.51 -4.71
N HIS A 94 -9.38 6.22 -5.84
CA HIS A 94 -9.35 7.68 -5.81
C HIS A 94 -10.63 8.22 -5.15
N SER A 95 -10.50 9.19 -4.25
CA SER A 95 -11.64 9.80 -3.54
C SER A 95 -12.69 10.41 -4.47
N ASN A 96 -12.27 10.82 -5.67
CA ASN A 96 -13.12 11.42 -6.69
C ASN A 96 -13.45 10.47 -7.86
N PHE A 97 -13.29 9.15 -7.68
CA PHE A 97 -13.56 8.18 -8.73
C PHE A 97 -15.04 8.21 -9.17
N LYS A 98 -15.29 8.41 -10.46
CA LYS A 98 -16.62 8.49 -11.09
C LYS A 98 -16.78 7.41 -12.17
N GLY A 99 -16.68 6.15 -11.79
CA GLY A 99 -16.80 5.03 -12.73
C GLY A 99 -17.50 3.81 -12.11
N ILE A 100 -17.74 2.81 -12.95
CA ILE A 100 -18.20 1.48 -12.51
C ILE A 100 -16.98 0.56 -12.43
N LEU A 101 -16.81 -0.09 -11.29
CA LEU A 101 -15.82 -1.13 -11.10
C LEU A 101 -16.44 -2.50 -11.30
N TYR A 102 -15.73 -3.35 -12.03
CA TYR A 102 -16.09 -4.73 -12.28
C TYR A 102 -15.08 -5.65 -11.59
N PRO A 103 -15.50 -6.80 -11.05
CA PRO A 103 -14.57 -7.87 -10.73
C PRO A 103 -13.88 -8.34 -12.00
N CYS A 104 -12.55 -8.44 -11.98
CA CYS A 104 -11.74 -8.76 -13.15
C CYS A 104 -10.78 -9.92 -12.85
N VAL A 105 -10.64 -10.82 -13.82
CA VAL A 105 -9.69 -11.93 -13.80
C VAL A 105 -8.93 -11.93 -15.12
N GLY A 106 -7.60 -11.95 -15.05
CA GLY A 106 -6.71 -12.07 -16.19
C GLY A 106 -5.99 -13.41 -16.20
N PHE A 107 -5.75 -13.94 -17.40
CA PHE A 107 -4.94 -15.13 -17.64
C PHE A 107 -3.85 -14.82 -18.67
N ARG A 108 -2.64 -15.30 -18.43
CA ARG A 108 -1.53 -15.25 -19.40
C ARG A 108 -0.98 -16.61 -19.82
N SER A 109 -1.34 -17.69 -19.11
CA SER A 109 -0.87 -19.05 -19.40
C SER A 109 -2.02 -19.97 -19.78
N GLN A 110 -1.81 -20.83 -20.78
CA GLN A 110 -2.76 -21.89 -21.15
C GLN A 110 -2.92 -22.92 -20.02
N GLY A 111 -4.12 -23.51 -19.91
CA GLY A 111 -4.43 -24.58 -18.97
C GLY A 111 -4.79 -24.15 -17.55
N GLY A 112 -4.68 -22.87 -17.20
CA GLY A 112 -5.17 -22.33 -15.94
C GLY A 112 -6.70 -22.25 -15.91
N SER A 113 -7.30 -22.57 -14.78
CA SER A 113 -8.74 -22.39 -14.56
C SER A 113 -9.00 -21.83 -13.16
N ILE A 114 -10.12 -21.10 -13.02
CA ILE A 114 -10.62 -20.59 -11.75
C ILE A 114 -12.12 -20.84 -11.65
N GLU A 115 -12.62 -20.91 -10.43
CA GLU A 115 -14.05 -20.84 -10.14
C GLU A 115 -14.34 -19.52 -9.44
N ALA A 116 -15.22 -18.70 -10.02
CA ALA A 116 -15.65 -17.46 -9.41
C ALA A 116 -16.88 -17.68 -8.53
N ASN A 117 -16.80 -17.28 -7.26
CA ASN A 117 -17.93 -17.23 -6.35
C ASN A 117 -18.36 -15.78 -6.14
N PHE A 118 -19.50 -15.38 -6.72
CA PHE A 118 -20.09 -14.05 -6.52
C PHE A 118 -21.20 -14.04 -5.44
N GLY A 119 -21.24 -15.08 -4.58
CA GLY A 119 -22.20 -15.18 -3.47
C GLY A 119 -23.10 -16.42 -3.51
N ASN A 120 -23.01 -17.25 -4.55
CA ASN A 120 -23.78 -18.49 -4.67
C ASN A 120 -23.33 -19.56 -3.67
N LYS A 121 -22.09 -19.46 -3.18
CA LYS A 121 -21.54 -20.28 -2.08
C LYS A 121 -21.08 -19.35 -0.96
N GLY A 122 -20.99 -19.87 0.26
CA GLY A 122 -20.38 -19.12 1.36
C GLY A 122 -18.94 -18.72 1.02
N PHE A 123 -18.59 -17.45 1.25
CA PHE A 123 -17.22 -16.98 1.06
C PHE A 123 -16.30 -17.57 2.13
N LYS A 124 -15.09 -17.97 1.73
CA LYS A 124 -14.06 -18.51 2.65
C LYS A 124 -13.68 -17.47 3.70
N TYR A 125 -13.51 -16.21 3.28
CA TYR A 125 -13.48 -15.08 4.19
C TYR A 125 -14.90 -14.60 4.41
N SER A 126 -15.42 -14.83 5.62
CA SER A 126 -16.82 -14.57 5.96
C SER A 126 -17.12 -13.10 6.26
N GLY A 127 -16.14 -12.20 6.14
CA GLY A 127 -16.33 -10.74 6.14
C GLY A 127 -17.25 -10.20 7.23
N LYS A 128 -17.38 -10.88 8.38
CA LYS A 128 -18.19 -10.39 9.49
C LYS A 128 -17.52 -9.15 10.05
N PHE A 129 -17.88 -7.99 9.51
CA PHE A 129 -18.02 -6.81 10.34
C PHE A 129 -19.02 -7.20 11.42
N ILE A 130 -18.53 -7.39 12.65
CA ILE A 130 -19.41 -7.51 13.81
C ILE A 130 -20.22 -6.21 13.79
N GLN A 131 -21.52 -6.29 13.57
CA GLN A 131 -22.45 -5.22 13.94
C GLN A 131 -23.73 -5.77 14.56
N ARG A 132 -24.02 -7.06 14.37
CA ARG A 132 -25.20 -7.74 14.96
C ARG A 132 -24.90 -8.74 16.08
N ASN A 133 -23.63 -9.06 16.36
CA ASN A 133 -23.24 -9.90 17.51
C ASN A 133 -22.52 -9.15 18.63
N TYR A 134 -22.44 -7.81 18.56
CA TYR A 134 -21.92 -6.97 19.65
C TYR A 134 -22.69 -7.09 20.96
N LYS A 135 -23.89 -7.67 20.91
CA LYS A 135 -24.76 -7.82 22.07
C LYS A 135 -24.85 -9.26 22.61
N LYS A 136 -24.18 -10.27 22.01
CA LYS A 136 -24.56 -11.66 22.32
C LYS A 136 -23.53 -12.77 22.48
N LEU A 137 -22.21 -12.60 22.37
CA LEU A 137 -21.31 -13.73 22.65
C LEU A 137 -20.07 -13.34 23.46
N ASN A 138 -20.19 -13.46 24.78
CA ASN A 138 -19.07 -13.67 25.69
C ASN A 138 -18.37 -14.97 25.28
N ASN A 139 -17.08 -14.96 24.91
CA ASN A 139 -16.17 -16.08 25.14
C ASN A 139 -14.70 -15.70 24.85
N ALA A 140 -13.83 -16.05 25.80
CA ALA A 140 -12.46 -15.55 26.02
C ALA A 140 -11.45 -15.68 24.85
N LEU A 141 -11.68 -16.57 23.88
CA LEU A 141 -10.82 -16.73 22.69
C LEU A 141 -10.79 -15.49 21.77
N THR A 142 -11.89 -14.73 21.73
CA THR A 142 -12.00 -13.51 20.92
C THR A 142 -11.14 -12.38 21.50
N LEU A 143 -11.05 -12.32 22.83
CA LEU A 143 -10.19 -11.38 23.54
C LEU A 143 -8.70 -11.69 23.30
N GLU A 144 -8.34 -12.97 23.12
CA GLU A 144 -6.96 -13.39 22.87
C GLU A 144 -6.47 -13.01 21.45
N TYR A 145 -7.32 -13.15 20.42
CA TYR A 145 -6.98 -12.73 19.06
C TYR A 145 -6.98 -11.21 18.89
N GLN A 146 -7.93 -10.50 19.53
CA GLN A 146 -7.90 -9.04 19.61
C GLN A 146 -6.64 -8.57 20.33
N LYS A 147 -6.28 -9.20 21.45
CA LYS A 147 -5.00 -8.94 22.12
C LYS A 147 -3.83 -9.16 21.17
N LYS A 148 -3.79 -10.22 20.36
CA LYS A 148 -2.67 -10.47 19.42
C LYS A 148 -2.57 -9.43 18.30
N VAL A 149 -3.66 -8.99 17.68
CA VAL A 149 -3.60 -7.96 16.62
C VAL A 149 -3.30 -6.57 17.20
N TYR A 150 -3.94 -6.19 18.31
CA TYR A 150 -3.54 -4.98 19.05
C TYR A 150 -2.13 -5.08 19.63
N PHE A 151 -1.64 -6.27 19.94
CA PHE A 151 -0.26 -6.49 20.39
C PHE A 151 0.74 -6.48 19.23
N ILE A 152 0.35 -6.84 18.01
CA ILE A 152 1.22 -6.76 16.82
C ILE A 152 1.22 -5.33 16.27
N MET A 153 0.06 -4.71 16.07
CA MET A 153 -0.04 -3.31 15.64
C MET A 153 0.42 -2.36 16.73
N GLY A 154 -0.12 -2.51 17.94
CA GLY A 154 0.38 -1.79 19.10
C GLY A 154 1.81 -2.19 19.43
N GLY A 155 2.29 -3.38 19.08
CA GLY A 155 3.70 -3.75 19.21
C GLY A 155 4.59 -3.05 18.20
N TYR A 156 4.11 -2.87 16.96
CA TYR A 156 4.81 -2.14 15.92
C TYR A 156 4.79 -0.64 16.21
N GLU A 157 3.65 -0.07 16.57
CA GLU A 157 3.54 1.30 17.05
C GLU A 157 4.35 1.52 18.33
N ASN A 158 4.30 0.63 19.32
CA ASN A 158 5.13 0.70 20.52
C ASN A 158 6.61 0.54 20.20
N MET A 159 6.98 -0.29 19.21
CA MET A 159 8.36 -0.43 18.76
C MET A 159 8.85 0.87 18.11
N LEU A 160 8.05 1.47 17.22
CA LEU A 160 8.35 2.77 16.61
C LEU A 160 8.44 3.87 17.68
N VAL A 161 7.47 3.93 18.61
CA VAL A 161 7.48 4.89 19.74
C VAL A 161 8.70 4.67 20.62
N LYS A 162 9.02 3.42 20.98
CA LYS A 162 10.20 3.09 21.80
C LYS A 162 11.50 3.47 21.09
N LEU A 163 11.62 3.18 19.79
CA LEU A 163 12.75 3.60 18.97
C LEU A 163 12.86 5.13 18.94
N THR A 164 11.76 5.86 18.74
CA THR A 164 11.79 7.33 18.78
C THR A 164 12.15 7.88 20.15
N ASP A 165 11.72 7.23 21.25
CA ASP A 165 12.08 7.62 22.62
C ASP A 165 13.56 7.36 22.92
N GLU A 166 14.10 6.23 22.46
CA GLU A 166 15.52 5.88 22.59
C GLU A 166 16.39 6.87 21.81
N LEU A 167 16.04 7.15 20.55
CA LEU A 167 16.69 8.16 19.72
C LEU A 167 16.57 9.55 20.36
N THR A 168 15.42 9.90 20.94
CA THR A 168 15.23 11.18 21.63
C THR A 168 16.10 11.31 22.87
N LYS A 169 16.27 10.23 23.65
CA LYS A 169 17.19 10.22 24.79
C LYS A 169 18.66 10.32 24.36
N SER A 170 19.01 9.67 23.25
CA SER A 170 20.35 9.70 22.68
C SER A 170 20.70 11.10 22.16
N LEU A 171 19.81 11.71 21.37
CA LEU A 171 19.93 13.08 20.86
C LEU A 171 19.91 14.16 21.95
N LYS A 172 19.48 13.86 23.18
CA LYS A 172 19.69 14.76 24.33
C LYS A 172 21.14 14.80 24.82
N LYS A 173 21.91 13.74 24.58
CA LYS A 173 23.32 13.62 24.95
C LYS A 173 24.23 14.08 23.80
N GLU A 174 23.89 13.66 22.58
CA GLU A 174 24.61 14.00 21.35
C GLU A 174 23.66 14.67 20.36
N LEU A 175 23.51 15.97 20.54
CA LEU A 175 22.52 16.82 19.89
C LEU A 175 22.55 16.83 18.35
N ASN A 176 23.70 16.52 17.73
CA ASN A 176 23.91 16.63 16.28
C ASN A 176 24.38 15.31 15.66
N ASN A 177 23.87 14.17 16.13
CA ASN A 177 24.16 12.88 15.49
C ASN A 177 23.34 12.73 14.20
N ALA A 178 23.99 12.89 13.06
CA ALA A 178 23.35 12.87 11.74
C ALA A 178 22.60 11.56 11.44
N PHE A 179 23.15 10.42 11.87
CA PHE A 179 22.52 9.11 11.70
C PHE A 179 21.22 9.01 12.51
N GLU A 180 21.23 9.42 13.77
CA GLU A 180 20.04 9.35 14.62
C GLU A 180 18.95 10.32 14.17
N LEU A 181 19.30 11.53 13.73
CA LEU A 181 18.37 12.50 13.16
C LEU A 181 17.71 11.96 11.88
N SER A 182 18.50 11.34 11.00
CA SER A 182 18.01 10.71 9.77
C SER A 182 16.99 9.61 10.06
N TYR A 183 17.32 8.70 10.98
CA TYR A 183 16.43 7.61 11.37
C TYR A 183 15.16 8.11 12.06
N ARG A 184 15.28 9.05 12.99
CA ARG A 184 14.12 9.59 13.73
C ARG A 184 13.17 10.36 12.81
N GLY A 185 13.71 11.21 11.92
CA GLY A 185 12.93 11.93 10.92
C GLY A 185 12.16 10.99 9.98
N LYS A 186 12.79 9.92 9.51
CA LYS A 186 12.12 8.88 8.70
C LYS A 186 11.01 8.16 9.48
N ILE A 187 11.26 7.81 10.74
CA ILE A 187 10.25 7.13 11.58
C ILE A 187 9.05 8.06 11.82
N PHE A 188 9.29 9.33 12.14
CA PHE A 188 8.21 10.31 12.30
C PHE A 188 7.41 10.51 11.02
N PHE A 189 8.07 10.53 9.86
CA PHE A 189 7.39 10.56 8.56
C PHE A 189 6.46 9.34 8.36
N ILE A 190 6.93 8.12 8.65
CA ILE A 190 6.12 6.89 8.59
C ILE A 190 4.93 6.95 9.56
N MET A 191 5.12 7.56 10.74
CA MET A 191 4.07 7.75 11.74
C MET A 191 3.09 8.89 11.40
N GLY A 192 3.31 9.63 10.31
CA GLY A 192 2.51 10.81 9.94
C GLY A 192 2.75 12.05 10.81
N LYS A 193 3.81 12.03 11.63
CA LYS A 193 4.25 13.13 12.50
C LYS A 193 5.14 14.09 11.73
N TYR A 194 4.53 14.80 10.78
CA TYR A 194 5.28 15.56 9.79
C TYR A 194 6.01 16.77 10.35
N ASP A 195 5.49 17.41 11.40
CA ASP A 195 6.16 18.55 12.04
C ASP A 195 7.45 18.11 12.74
N GLU A 196 7.39 17.03 13.53
CA GLU A 196 8.58 16.48 14.20
C GLU A 196 9.60 15.92 13.20
N ALA A 197 9.13 15.26 12.13
CA ALA A 197 10.00 14.81 11.06
C ALA A 197 10.71 15.99 10.37
N PHE A 198 9.98 17.08 10.11
CA PHE A 198 10.50 18.26 9.45
C PHE A 198 11.61 18.94 10.27
N GLU A 199 11.45 19.02 11.58
CA GLU A 199 12.45 19.58 12.50
C GLU A 199 13.77 18.78 12.45
N ASP A 200 13.68 17.45 12.57
CA ASP A 200 14.85 16.56 12.54
C ASP A 200 15.60 16.61 11.22
N LEU A 201 14.87 16.59 10.10
CA LEU A 201 15.46 16.62 8.77
C LEU A 201 16.07 17.99 8.46
N THR A 202 15.48 19.07 9.00
CA THR A 202 16.06 20.42 8.89
C THR A 202 17.37 20.51 9.65
N ARG A 203 17.41 20.03 10.89
CA ARG A 203 18.63 19.97 11.69
C ARG A 203 19.71 19.09 11.05
N LEU A 204 19.30 17.98 10.43
CA LEU A 204 20.22 17.13 9.66
C LEU A 204 20.85 17.90 8.50
N LEU A 205 20.09 18.73 7.77
CA LEU A 205 20.62 19.57 6.69
C LEU A 205 21.50 20.73 7.16
N GLU A 206 21.36 21.17 8.42
CA GLU A 206 22.30 22.11 9.03
C GLU A 206 23.69 21.47 9.29
N ILE A 207 23.74 20.15 9.47
CA ILE A 207 24.96 19.38 9.73
C ILE A 207 25.56 18.87 8.40
N GLU A 208 24.71 18.29 7.56
CA GLU A 208 25.04 17.66 6.27
C GLU A 208 24.14 18.25 5.19
N GLN A 209 24.57 19.36 4.58
CA GLN A 209 23.76 20.11 3.61
C GLN A 209 23.33 19.31 2.39
N ASP A 210 24.11 18.30 2.00
CA ASP A 210 23.88 17.42 0.84
C ASP A 210 23.27 16.07 1.24
N ASN A 211 22.71 15.95 2.45
CA ASN A 211 22.11 14.70 2.90
C ASN A 211 20.83 14.37 2.09
N ILE A 212 20.98 13.39 1.21
CA ILE A 212 19.95 12.90 0.28
C ILE A 212 18.67 12.45 1.01
N ILE A 213 18.79 11.84 2.19
CA ILE A 213 17.63 11.39 2.97
C ILE A 213 16.85 12.61 3.46
N ALA A 214 17.55 13.58 4.01
CA ALA A 214 16.94 14.79 4.53
C ALA A 214 16.26 15.63 3.44
N LEU A 215 16.94 15.86 2.31
CA LEU A 215 16.37 16.58 1.17
C LEU A 215 15.11 15.88 0.64
N ARG A 216 15.15 14.54 0.49
CA ARG A 216 13.99 13.78 0.00
C ARG A 216 12.80 13.90 0.94
N TYR A 217 12.95 13.48 2.19
CA TYR A 217 11.81 13.42 3.11
C TYR A 217 11.32 14.82 3.48
N ARG A 218 12.20 15.84 3.58
CA ARG A 218 11.77 17.23 3.80
C ARG A 218 11.03 17.78 2.59
N GLY A 219 11.50 17.49 1.39
CA GLY A 219 10.83 17.82 0.14
C GLY A 219 9.43 17.18 0.04
N GLU A 220 9.30 15.90 0.39
CA GLU A 220 8.01 15.19 0.44
C GLU A 220 7.07 15.77 1.50
N ILE A 221 7.57 16.06 2.71
CA ILE A 221 6.78 16.71 3.77
C ILE A 221 6.28 18.08 3.31
N ASN A 222 7.16 18.89 2.70
CA ASN A 222 6.79 20.19 2.15
C ASN A 222 5.70 20.08 1.10
N TYR A 223 5.78 19.07 0.22
CA TYR A 223 4.74 18.79 -0.77
C TYR A 223 3.41 18.45 -0.10
N VAL A 224 3.41 17.54 0.88
CA VAL A 224 2.21 17.14 1.65
C VAL A 224 1.59 18.34 2.38
N MET A 225 2.42 19.21 2.94
CA MET A 225 2.02 20.46 3.60
C MET A 225 1.64 21.59 2.62
N LYS A 226 1.69 21.35 1.30
CA LYS A 226 1.40 22.32 0.24
C LYS A 226 2.38 23.52 0.20
N ARG A 227 3.58 23.34 0.75
CA ARG A 227 4.73 24.25 0.66
C ARG A 227 5.53 23.93 -0.59
N TYR A 228 4.93 24.20 -1.75
CA TYR A 228 5.44 23.69 -3.03
C TYR A 228 6.78 24.30 -3.43
N ASN A 229 7.03 25.57 -3.10
CA ASN A 229 8.29 26.23 -3.44
C ASN A 229 9.46 25.63 -2.64
N GLU A 230 9.25 25.40 -1.35
CA GLU A 230 10.22 24.80 -0.45
C GLU A 230 10.47 23.32 -0.82
N SER A 231 9.41 22.60 -1.20
CA SER A 231 9.53 21.26 -1.75
C SER A 231 10.37 21.22 -3.03
N PHE A 232 10.09 22.15 -3.96
CA PHE A 232 10.84 22.26 -5.21
C PHE A 232 12.33 22.51 -4.96
N ILE A 233 12.68 23.42 -4.06
CA ILE A 233 14.08 23.72 -3.71
C ILE A 233 14.79 22.46 -3.19
N ASP A 234 14.18 21.75 -2.25
CA ASP A 234 14.78 20.53 -1.66
C ASP A 234 14.97 19.41 -2.71
N LEU A 235 13.99 19.24 -3.58
CA LEU A 235 14.03 18.21 -4.62
C LEU A 235 14.96 18.58 -5.79
N GLU A 236 15.07 19.86 -6.14
CA GLU A 236 16.04 20.33 -7.14
C GLU A 236 17.48 20.09 -6.66
N GLU A 237 17.75 20.39 -5.38
CA GLU A 237 19.05 20.11 -4.78
C GLU A 237 19.34 18.61 -4.69
N LEU A 238 18.32 17.81 -4.34
CA LEU A 238 18.41 16.34 -4.38
C LEU A 238 18.79 15.84 -5.78
N LEU A 239 18.13 16.35 -6.82
CA LEU A 239 18.40 15.98 -8.22
C LEU A 239 19.77 16.46 -8.70
N ARG A 240 20.28 17.57 -8.17
CA ARG A 240 21.66 18.02 -8.45
C ARG A 240 22.69 17.02 -7.94
N ILE A 241 22.44 16.42 -6.77
CA ILE A 241 23.32 15.42 -6.12
C ILE A 241 23.10 14.02 -6.73
N LYS A 242 21.84 13.66 -6.99
CA LYS A 242 21.43 12.41 -7.63
C LYS A 242 20.48 12.68 -8.81
N PRO A 243 21.03 12.85 -10.02
CA PRO A 243 20.25 13.20 -11.21
C PRO A 243 19.28 12.13 -11.72
N ASN A 244 19.40 10.90 -11.21
CA ASN A 244 18.66 9.72 -11.67
C ASN A 244 17.62 9.22 -10.65
N ASP A 245 17.33 10.01 -9.62
CA ASP A 245 16.37 9.67 -8.55
C ASP A 245 15.00 10.32 -8.78
#